data_AF-A0A8H9XDX6-F1
#
_entry.id   AF-A0A8H9XDX6-F1
#
_cell.length_a   1.000
_cell.length_b   1.000
_cell.length_c   1.000
_cell.angle_alpha   90.00
_cell.angle_beta   90.00
_cell.angle_gamma   90.00
#
_symmetry.space_group_name_H-M   'P 1'
#
loop_
_entity.id
_entity.type
_entity.pdbx_description
1 polymer ?
#
loop_
_entity_poly.entity_id
_entity_poly.type
_entity_poly.pdbx_seq_one_letter_code
_entity_poly.pdbx_strand_id
1 'polypeptide(L)'
;MNTLISQREFHGDEAFEIEAAGAKAGINPMFGGWSQRFDFAPVPHRGTGGAIRRSFQDAIRAELTNKFAFWGEVRVTITLYLDVQTVLESSDTADVDNYAKAILDAIKGPNGIIIDDTQVQALTVSWIDSHVIYFEVEIRSSPDYFFIKPIVFFEMPDGLFYPQPSTSWSPDGPKVYTDFDHFAGLTILEMSAAGKRHIRHVLRQGGQTRLQASRNSAYFETQLRGFHRSRLADSGFDMIPMAEWRAKRMAWAEGDPEKSNFLTEMAAEYRDSIEKLAEAMAAVEEPRAGG
;
A
#
# COMPACT_ATOMS: atom_id res chain seq x y z
N MET A 1 -13.55 20.83 27.89
CA MET A 1 -13.51 19.54 28.61
C MET A 1 -12.16 18.91 28.34
N ASN A 2 -11.25 18.90 29.33
CA ASN A 2 -9.95 18.25 29.23
C ASN A 2 -10.11 16.76 29.56
N THR A 3 -10.22 15.92 28.55
CA THR A 3 -10.08 14.48 28.73
C THR A 3 -8.59 14.18 28.82
N LEU A 4 -8.08 14.02 30.04
CA LEU A 4 -6.74 13.49 30.31
C LEU A 4 -6.67 12.09 29.69
N ILE A 5 -5.98 11.97 28.55
CA ILE A 5 -5.58 10.67 28.00
C ILE A 5 -4.58 10.11 29.01
N SER A 6 -5.05 9.17 29.84
CA SER A 6 -4.21 8.35 30.71
C SER A 6 -3.20 7.63 29.81
N GLN A 7 -1.93 8.07 29.84
CA GLN A 7 -0.82 7.34 29.23
C GLN A 7 -0.66 6.03 30.00
N ARG A 8 -1.29 4.98 29.49
CA ARG A 8 -1.09 3.61 29.98
C ARG A 8 0.31 3.20 29.51
N GLU A 9 1.24 3.02 30.45
CA GLU A 9 2.54 2.42 30.14
C GLU A 9 2.30 0.96 29.75
N PHE A 10 2.40 0.65 28.47
CA PHE A 10 2.36 -0.73 28.00
C PHE A 10 3.68 -1.40 28.34
N HIS A 11 3.63 -2.47 29.13
CA HIS A 11 4.77 -3.35 29.32
C HIS A 11 5.03 -4.13 28.01
N GLY A 12 6.29 -4.38 27.67
CA GLY A 12 6.67 -4.96 26.37
C GLY A 12 5.96 -6.27 26.02
N ASP A 13 5.60 -7.08 27.01
CA ASP A 13 4.89 -8.34 26.83
C ASP A 13 3.42 -8.13 26.37
N GLU A 14 2.74 -7.08 26.86
CA GLU A 14 1.35 -6.78 26.50
C GLU A 14 1.22 -6.37 25.02
N ALA A 15 2.17 -5.57 24.52
CA ALA A 15 2.19 -5.17 23.12
C ALA A 15 2.38 -6.37 22.17
N PHE A 16 3.21 -7.33 22.56
CA PHE A 16 3.41 -8.56 21.79
C PHE A 16 2.17 -9.45 21.80
N GLU A 17 1.50 -9.60 22.94
CA GLU A 17 0.26 -10.37 23.06
C GLU A 17 -0.87 -9.79 22.19
N ILE A 18 -1.03 -8.47 22.19
CA ILE A 18 -2.01 -7.76 21.36
C ILE A 18 -1.72 -8.00 19.86
N GLU A 19 -0.47 -7.85 19.45
CA GLU A 19 -0.05 -8.06 18.05
C GLU A 19 -0.30 -9.52 17.63
N ALA A 20 0.08 -10.49 18.46
CA ALA A 20 -0.11 -11.92 18.20
C ALA A 20 -1.59 -12.31 18.12
N ALA A 21 -2.44 -11.72 18.98
CA ALA A 21 -3.89 -11.91 18.93
C ALA A 21 -4.49 -11.37 17.62
N GLY A 22 -4.05 -10.17 17.20
CA GLY A 22 -4.42 -9.60 15.90
C GLY A 22 -4.02 -10.51 14.73
N ALA A 23 -2.82 -11.08 14.79
CA ALA A 23 -2.28 -11.88 13.70
C ALA A 23 -3.01 -13.21 13.59
N LYS A 24 -3.30 -13.85 14.73
CA LYS A 24 -4.13 -15.05 14.82
C LYS A 24 -5.54 -14.82 14.28
N ALA A 25 -6.09 -13.62 14.46
CA ALA A 25 -7.39 -13.22 13.91
C ALA A 25 -7.33 -12.78 12.44
N GLY A 26 -6.15 -12.75 11.83
CA GLY A 26 -5.91 -12.31 10.46
C GLY A 26 -6.12 -10.81 10.25
N ILE A 27 -5.97 -9.99 11.30
CA ILE A 27 -6.26 -8.55 11.28
C ILE A 27 -5.00 -7.71 10.98
N ASN A 28 -3.82 -8.19 11.36
CA ASN A 28 -2.53 -7.57 11.07
C ASN A 28 -1.51 -8.65 10.61
N PRO A 29 -0.42 -8.23 9.94
CA PRO A 29 0.75 -9.08 9.76
C PRO A 29 1.61 -9.00 11.02
N MET A 30 1.81 -10.14 11.71
CA MET A 30 2.62 -10.24 12.94
C MET A 30 3.99 -9.55 12.75
N PHE A 31 4.14 -8.32 13.25
CA PHE A 31 5.33 -7.49 13.04
C PHE A 31 5.79 -7.42 11.57
N GLY A 32 4.84 -7.26 10.65
CA GLY A 32 5.11 -7.13 9.22
C GLY A 32 5.42 -8.45 8.50
N GLY A 33 5.28 -9.59 9.19
CA GLY A 33 5.42 -10.92 8.61
C GLY A 33 4.09 -11.58 8.28
N TRP A 34 4.04 -12.25 7.12
CA TRP A 34 2.94 -13.15 6.74
C TRP A 34 3.51 -14.33 5.95
N SER A 35 2.98 -15.52 6.17
CA SER A 35 3.36 -16.71 5.39
C SER A 35 2.18 -17.66 5.25
N GLN A 36 2.07 -18.29 4.09
CA GLN A 36 1.05 -19.31 3.83
C GLN A 36 1.58 -20.40 2.89
N ARG A 37 1.15 -21.62 3.18
CA ARG A 37 1.31 -22.79 2.33
C ARG A 37 0.01 -23.03 1.55
N PHE A 38 0.11 -23.34 0.27
CA PHE A 38 -1.01 -23.66 -0.61
C PHE A 38 -0.87 -25.11 -1.07
N ASP A 39 -1.81 -25.97 -0.66
CA ASP A 39 -1.75 -27.43 -0.87
C ASP A 39 -2.29 -27.86 -2.25
N PHE A 40 -1.88 -27.14 -3.30
CA PHE A 40 -2.15 -27.47 -4.69
C PHE A 40 -0.97 -27.08 -5.59
N ALA A 41 -0.92 -27.69 -6.77
CA ALA A 41 0.20 -27.48 -7.70
C ALA A 41 0.27 -26.03 -8.21
N PRO A 42 1.45 -25.41 -8.24
CA PRO A 42 1.62 -24.09 -8.82
C PRO A 42 1.39 -24.14 -10.33
N VAL A 43 0.79 -23.09 -10.89
CA VAL A 43 0.50 -22.99 -12.33
C VAL A 43 1.39 -21.93 -12.97
N PRO A 44 2.08 -22.22 -14.08
CA PRO A 44 2.95 -21.24 -14.70
C PRO A 44 2.16 -20.19 -15.48
N HIS A 45 2.68 -18.96 -15.53
CA HIS A 45 2.02 -17.85 -16.21
C HIS A 45 1.96 -18.03 -17.75
N ARG A 46 3.04 -18.53 -18.38
CA ARG A 46 3.08 -18.78 -19.83
C ARG A 46 2.75 -20.25 -20.12
N GLY A 47 2.35 -20.56 -21.36
CA GLY A 47 1.98 -21.92 -21.78
C GLY A 47 0.62 -22.40 -21.27
N THR A 48 0.10 -21.81 -20.18
CA THR A 48 -1.18 -22.15 -19.59
C THR A 48 -2.34 -21.35 -20.19
N GLY A 49 -3.45 -22.04 -20.52
CA GLY A 49 -4.69 -21.41 -20.94
C GLY A 49 -5.27 -20.44 -19.89
N GLY A 50 -5.86 -19.33 -20.35
CA GLY A 50 -6.35 -18.27 -19.46
C GLY A 50 -7.46 -18.69 -18.47
N ALA A 51 -8.15 -19.81 -18.72
CA ALA A 51 -9.13 -20.37 -17.78
C ALA A 51 -8.44 -21.05 -16.58
N ILE A 52 -7.39 -21.84 -16.82
CA ILE A 52 -6.63 -22.53 -15.77
C ILE A 52 -5.94 -21.49 -14.87
N ARG A 53 -5.34 -20.45 -15.46
CA ARG A 53 -4.71 -19.36 -14.69
C ARG A 53 -5.71 -18.65 -13.77
N ARG A 54 -6.93 -18.38 -14.26
CA ARG A 54 -8.00 -17.80 -13.43
C ARG A 54 -8.41 -18.74 -12.30
N SER A 55 -8.62 -20.02 -12.60
CA SER A 55 -8.93 -21.02 -11.58
C SER A 55 -7.84 -21.12 -10.50
N PHE A 56 -6.57 -21.02 -10.89
CA PHE A 56 -5.44 -21.00 -9.95
C PHE A 56 -5.43 -19.73 -9.08
N GLN A 57 -5.67 -18.56 -9.68
CA GLN A 57 -5.79 -17.30 -8.95
C GLN A 57 -6.97 -17.32 -7.96
N ASP A 58 -8.10 -17.88 -8.38
CA ASP A 58 -9.29 -18.01 -7.54
C ASP A 58 -9.06 -19.00 -6.38
N ALA A 59 -8.33 -20.09 -6.61
CA ALA A 59 -7.94 -21.03 -5.56
C ALA A 59 -7.04 -20.37 -4.50
N ILE A 60 -6.02 -19.60 -4.92
CA ILE A 60 -5.19 -18.83 -3.99
C ILE A 60 -6.06 -17.84 -3.19
N ARG A 61 -6.89 -17.05 -3.87
CA ARG A 61 -7.73 -16.03 -3.22
C ARG A 61 -8.76 -16.64 -2.27
N ALA A 62 -9.24 -17.85 -2.53
CA ALA A 62 -10.13 -18.55 -1.62
C ALA A 62 -9.44 -18.94 -0.30
N GLU A 63 -8.14 -19.21 -0.32
CA GLU A 63 -7.37 -19.49 0.90
C GLU A 63 -6.83 -18.22 1.60
N LEU A 64 -6.82 -17.06 0.93
CA LEU A 64 -6.44 -15.78 1.51
C LEU A 64 -7.56 -15.20 2.40
N THR A 65 -7.61 -15.69 3.64
CA THR A 65 -8.63 -15.30 4.64
C THR A 65 -8.28 -14.04 5.44
N ASN A 66 -7.12 -13.43 5.16
CA ASN A 66 -6.62 -12.23 5.82
C ASN A 66 -7.54 -11.01 5.60
N LYS A 67 -7.81 -10.30 6.70
CA LYS A 67 -8.58 -9.06 6.75
C LYS A 67 -7.72 -7.82 6.54
N PHE A 68 -6.44 -7.98 6.21
CA PHE A 68 -5.54 -6.89 5.89
C PHE A 68 -4.91 -7.05 4.51
N ALA A 69 -4.31 -5.98 3.99
CA ALA A 69 -3.37 -6.03 2.88
C ALA A 69 -2.17 -5.13 3.18
N PHE A 70 -0.99 -5.51 2.71
CA PHE A 70 0.18 -4.64 2.75
C PHE A 70 0.00 -3.48 1.77
N TRP A 71 0.24 -2.25 2.22
CA TRP A 71 0.16 -1.05 1.38
C TRP A 71 1.52 -0.49 0.99
N GLY A 72 2.55 -0.75 1.80
CA GLY A 72 3.91 -0.27 1.58
C GLY A 72 4.76 -1.23 0.74
N GLU A 73 6.07 -1.10 0.85
CA GLU A 73 7.03 -1.97 0.17
C GLU A 73 7.09 -3.35 0.80
N VAL A 74 7.25 -4.39 -0.01
CA VAL A 74 7.31 -5.78 0.45
C VAL A 74 8.51 -6.53 -0.13
N ARG A 75 8.96 -7.52 0.62
CA ARG A 75 9.84 -8.60 0.14
C ARG A 75 9.02 -9.87 0.07
N VAL A 76 9.07 -10.56 -1.06
CA VAL A 76 8.32 -11.79 -1.31
C VAL A 76 9.29 -12.95 -1.51
N THR A 77 9.07 -14.04 -0.79
CA THR A 77 9.76 -15.32 -0.99
C THR A 77 8.74 -16.35 -1.44
N ILE A 78 9.03 -17.03 -2.54
CA ILE A 78 8.22 -18.12 -3.08
C ILE A 78 9.09 -19.38 -3.11
N THR A 79 8.64 -20.41 -2.40
CA THR A 79 9.28 -21.72 -2.39
C THR A 79 8.35 -22.71 -3.07
N LEU A 80 8.78 -23.24 -4.22
CA LEU A 80 8.04 -24.24 -4.98
C LEU A 80 8.51 -25.63 -4.56
N TYR A 81 7.60 -26.53 -4.22
CA TYR A 81 7.93 -27.93 -3.95
C TYR A 81 7.51 -28.74 -5.16
N LEU A 82 8.48 -29.15 -5.97
CA LEU A 82 8.28 -29.76 -7.28
C LEU A 82 9.04 -31.08 -7.35
N ASP A 83 8.57 -32.01 -8.18
CA ASP A 83 9.25 -33.26 -8.43
C ASP A 83 10.47 -33.04 -9.35
N VAL A 84 11.67 -33.37 -8.87
CA VAL A 84 12.92 -33.14 -9.62
C VAL A 84 12.95 -33.87 -10.96
N GLN A 85 12.37 -35.07 -11.03
CA GLN A 85 12.34 -35.84 -12.26
C GLN A 85 11.54 -35.08 -13.32
N THR A 86 10.36 -34.60 -12.94
CA THR A 86 9.50 -33.80 -13.82
C THR A 86 10.20 -32.51 -14.27
N VAL A 87 10.90 -31.82 -13.37
CA VAL A 87 11.65 -30.59 -13.67
C VAL A 87 12.82 -30.82 -14.64
N LEU A 88 13.55 -31.93 -14.50
CA LEU A 88 14.74 -32.19 -15.30
C LEU A 88 14.46 -32.94 -16.61
N GLU A 89 13.42 -33.76 -16.64
CA GLU A 89 13.16 -34.71 -17.74
C GLU A 89 11.97 -34.32 -18.62
N SER A 90 11.15 -33.35 -18.21
CA SER A 90 9.99 -32.89 -18.99
C SER A 90 10.10 -31.43 -19.42
N SER A 91 9.53 -31.13 -20.59
CA SER A 91 9.27 -29.75 -21.03
C SER A 91 8.03 -29.12 -20.37
N ASP A 92 7.32 -29.90 -19.56
CA ASP A 92 6.06 -29.48 -18.94
C ASP A 92 6.26 -28.50 -17.78
N THR A 93 7.45 -28.44 -17.20
CA THR A 93 7.79 -27.48 -16.15
C THR A 93 8.25 -26.17 -16.75
N ALA A 94 7.71 -25.06 -16.25
CA ALA A 94 8.14 -23.75 -16.68
C ALA A 94 9.34 -23.26 -15.85
N ASP A 95 10.01 -22.24 -16.35
CA ASP A 95 10.98 -21.48 -15.56
C ASP A 95 10.34 -20.96 -14.26
N VAL A 96 11.14 -20.90 -13.17
CA VAL A 96 10.67 -20.48 -11.84
C VAL A 96 10.00 -19.09 -11.83
N ASP A 97 10.41 -18.19 -12.72
CA ASP A 97 9.86 -16.85 -12.86
C ASP A 97 8.41 -16.86 -13.40
N ASN A 98 8.05 -17.85 -14.24
CA ASN A 98 6.69 -18.02 -14.74
C ASN A 98 5.72 -18.40 -13.63
N TYR A 99 6.13 -19.23 -12.68
CA TYR A 99 5.33 -19.54 -11.49
C TYR A 99 5.19 -18.31 -10.59
N ALA A 100 6.31 -17.62 -10.33
CA ALA A 100 6.31 -16.42 -9.50
C ALA A 100 5.36 -15.35 -10.04
N LYS A 101 5.34 -15.13 -11.36
CA LYS A 101 4.41 -14.19 -12.00
C LYS A 101 2.94 -14.56 -11.76
N ALA A 102 2.57 -15.83 -11.93
CA ALA A 102 1.19 -16.28 -11.71
C ALA A 102 0.75 -16.12 -10.25
N ILE A 103 1.65 -16.43 -9.31
CA ILE A 103 1.41 -16.27 -7.86
C ILE A 103 1.28 -14.78 -7.50
N LEU A 104 2.19 -13.91 -7.98
CA LEU A 104 2.08 -12.46 -7.75
C LEU A 104 0.79 -11.86 -8.29
N ASP A 105 0.33 -12.31 -9.48
CA ASP A 105 -0.95 -11.89 -10.05
C ASP A 105 -2.15 -12.38 -9.21
N ALA A 106 -2.03 -13.51 -8.52
CA ALA A 106 -3.08 -14.08 -7.68
C ALA A 106 -3.21 -13.37 -6.32
N ILE A 107 -2.08 -13.02 -5.70
CA ILE A 107 -2.03 -12.47 -4.35
C ILE A 107 -2.22 -10.95 -4.28
N LYS A 108 -2.40 -10.27 -5.42
CA LYS A 108 -2.71 -8.83 -5.50
C LYS A 108 -4.21 -8.54 -5.68
N GLY A 109 -4.63 -7.33 -5.33
CA GLY A 109 -6.01 -6.86 -5.47
C GLY A 109 -6.81 -6.85 -4.16
N PRO A 110 -8.12 -6.58 -4.19
CA PRO A 110 -8.95 -6.39 -2.99
C PRO A 110 -9.07 -7.65 -2.13
N ASN A 111 -9.05 -8.82 -2.77
CA ASN A 111 -9.04 -10.12 -2.09
C ASN A 111 -7.61 -10.67 -1.91
N GLY A 112 -6.59 -9.91 -2.31
CA GLY A 112 -5.18 -10.27 -2.17
C GLY A 112 -4.60 -9.95 -0.79
N ILE A 113 -3.31 -10.19 -0.63
CA ILE A 113 -2.49 -9.79 0.53
C ILE A 113 -1.66 -8.53 0.24
N ILE A 114 -1.48 -8.16 -1.03
CA ILE A 114 -0.86 -6.90 -1.48
C ILE A 114 -1.83 -6.13 -2.40
N ILE A 115 -1.60 -4.83 -2.57
CA ILE A 115 -2.39 -3.99 -3.47
C ILE A 115 -1.98 -4.23 -4.94
N ASP A 116 -0.69 -4.15 -5.24
CA ASP A 116 -0.13 -4.22 -6.60
C ASP A 116 1.30 -4.80 -6.58
N ASP A 117 1.72 -5.42 -7.69
CA ASP A 117 3.04 -6.05 -7.81
C ASP A 117 4.21 -5.04 -7.79
N THR A 118 3.96 -3.76 -8.09
CA THR A 118 4.98 -2.72 -7.98
C THR A 118 5.43 -2.46 -6.54
N GLN A 119 4.75 -3.01 -5.54
CA GLN A 119 5.18 -2.99 -4.13
C GLN A 119 6.36 -3.92 -3.84
N VAL A 120 6.59 -4.93 -4.69
CA VAL A 120 7.64 -5.93 -4.49
C VAL A 120 9.01 -5.33 -4.81
N GLN A 121 9.79 -5.03 -3.77
CA GLN A 121 11.16 -4.50 -3.90
C GLN A 121 12.21 -5.61 -3.95
N ALA A 122 11.90 -6.78 -3.40
CA ALA A 122 12.73 -7.96 -3.49
C ALA A 122 11.86 -9.20 -3.70
N LEU A 123 12.26 -10.05 -4.64
CA LEU A 123 11.61 -11.32 -4.95
C LEU A 123 12.65 -12.43 -4.90
N THR A 124 12.46 -13.40 -4.02
CA THR A 124 13.22 -14.65 -4.00
C THR A 124 12.32 -15.77 -4.47
N VAL A 125 12.76 -16.53 -5.46
CA VAL A 125 12.04 -17.69 -5.96
C VAL A 125 13.00 -18.85 -5.98
N SER A 126 12.60 -19.95 -5.36
CA SER A 126 13.38 -21.18 -5.35
C SER A 126 12.46 -22.38 -5.53
N TRP A 127 13.05 -23.52 -5.85
CA TRP A 127 12.34 -24.78 -5.81
C TRP A 127 13.12 -25.80 -4.98
N ILE A 128 12.40 -26.71 -4.35
CA ILE A 128 12.91 -27.81 -3.54
C ILE A 128 12.31 -29.10 -4.11
N ASP A 129 13.15 -30.13 -4.25
CA ASP A 129 12.70 -31.45 -4.66
C ASP A 129 11.70 -32.04 -3.64
N SER A 130 10.55 -32.48 -4.13
CA SER A 130 9.47 -33.05 -3.33
C SER A 130 8.54 -33.91 -4.18
N HIS A 131 8.17 -35.08 -3.67
CA HIS A 131 7.14 -35.94 -4.29
C HIS A 131 5.71 -35.42 -4.08
N VAL A 132 5.51 -34.46 -3.16
CA VAL A 132 4.23 -33.77 -2.97
C VAL A 132 4.37 -32.37 -3.54
N ILE A 133 3.47 -32.02 -4.48
CA ILE A 133 3.53 -30.74 -5.18
C ILE A 133 2.69 -29.69 -4.46
N TYR A 134 3.35 -28.63 -3.99
CA TYR A 134 2.72 -27.48 -3.32
C TYR A 134 3.66 -26.26 -3.41
N PHE A 135 3.24 -25.13 -2.88
CA PHE A 135 4.11 -23.96 -2.77
C PHE A 135 3.84 -23.16 -1.49
N GLU A 136 4.85 -22.42 -1.08
CA GLU A 136 4.80 -21.53 0.07
C GLU A 136 5.11 -20.10 -0.36
N VAL A 137 4.39 -19.15 0.22
CA VAL A 137 4.61 -17.72 0.02
C VAL A 137 4.88 -17.08 1.38
N GLU A 138 5.98 -16.36 1.49
CA GLU A 138 6.31 -15.52 2.64
C GLU A 138 6.41 -14.06 2.18
N ILE A 139 5.85 -13.16 2.97
CA ILE A 139 5.90 -11.71 2.76
C ILE A 139 6.46 -11.05 4.02
N ARG A 140 7.44 -10.16 3.81
CA ARG A 140 8.00 -9.29 4.85
C ARG A 140 7.85 -7.83 4.46
N SER A 141 7.40 -7.01 5.40
CA SER A 141 7.27 -5.56 5.27
C SER A 141 7.58 -4.88 6.61
N SER A 142 7.44 -3.55 6.65
CA SER A 142 7.40 -2.81 7.91
C SER A 142 6.16 -3.25 8.72
N PRO A 143 6.25 -3.34 10.07
CA PRO A 143 5.08 -3.60 10.92
C PRO A 143 3.92 -2.63 10.69
N ASP A 144 4.21 -1.39 10.27
CA ASP A 144 3.20 -0.35 10.06
C ASP A 144 2.60 -0.35 8.63
N TYR A 145 3.11 -1.19 7.73
CA TYR A 145 2.79 -1.13 6.29
C TYR A 145 1.61 -2.02 5.91
N PHE A 146 0.55 -2.01 6.71
CA PHE A 146 -0.69 -2.72 6.41
C PHE A 146 -1.93 -1.87 6.64
N PHE A 147 -3.00 -2.24 5.94
CA PHE A 147 -4.33 -1.70 6.11
C PHE A 147 -5.32 -2.81 6.35
N ILE A 148 -6.30 -2.55 7.22
CA ILE A 148 -7.46 -3.42 7.38
C ILE A 148 -8.40 -3.18 6.20
N LYS A 149 -8.83 -4.27 5.56
CA LYS A 149 -9.80 -4.28 4.46
C LYS A 149 -11.21 -3.94 4.99
N PRO A 150 -12.10 -3.34 4.16
CA PRO A 150 -11.89 -2.98 2.76
C PRO A 150 -11.05 -1.69 2.60
N ILE A 151 -10.38 -1.60 1.46
CA ILE A 151 -9.54 -0.45 1.06
C ILE A 151 -10.19 0.21 -0.15
N VAL A 152 -10.39 1.52 -0.08
CA VAL A 152 -10.92 2.34 -1.18
C VAL A 152 -9.83 3.33 -1.61
N PHE A 153 -9.78 3.62 -2.90
CA PHE A 153 -8.79 4.52 -3.48
C PHE A 153 -9.39 5.87 -3.80
N PHE A 154 -8.71 6.95 -3.41
CA PHE A 154 -9.17 8.31 -3.62
C PHE A 154 -8.18 9.06 -4.52
N GLU A 155 -8.69 9.68 -5.58
CA GLU A 155 -7.88 10.52 -6.46
C GLU A 155 -7.43 11.80 -5.76
N MET A 156 -6.15 12.15 -5.93
CA MET A 156 -5.53 13.33 -5.34
C MET A 156 -5.07 14.34 -6.43
N PRO A 157 -4.70 15.58 -6.05
CA PRO A 157 -4.30 16.61 -7.00
C PRO A 157 -3.10 16.29 -7.89
N ASP A 158 -2.30 15.28 -7.57
CA ASP A 158 -1.19 14.81 -8.42
C ASP A 158 -1.61 13.79 -9.49
N GLY A 159 -2.91 13.47 -9.58
CA GLY A 159 -3.48 12.51 -10.55
C GLY A 159 -3.26 11.05 -10.17
N LEU A 160 -2.78 10.79 -8.95
CA LEU A 160 -2.64 9.44 -8.39
C LEU A 160 -3.80 9.13 -7.45
N PHE A 161 -4.00 7.85 -7.24
CA PHE A 161 -5.02 7.29 -6.34
C PHE A 161 -4.35 6.74 -5.10
N TYR A 162 -4.82 7.17 -3.92
CA TYR A 162 -4.24 6.80 -2.64
C TYR A 162 -5.18 5.87 -1.88
N PRO A 163 -4.67 4.76 -1.33
CA PRO A 163 -5.47 3.84 -0.53
C PRO A 163 -5.85 4.47 0.81
N GLN A 164 -7.11 4.30 1.20
CA GLN A 164 -7.63 4.70 2.51
C GLN A 164 -8.54 3.56 3.03
N PRO A 165 -8.21 2.96 4.19
CA PRO A 165 -9.07 1.96 4.80
C PRO A 165 -10.22 2.63 5.55
N SER A 166 -11.30 1.89 5.78
CA SER A 166 -12.40 2.33 6.66
C SER A 166 -12.15 2.04 8.15
N THR A 167 -11.13 1.23 8.44
CA THR A 167 -10.84 0.71 9.77
C THR A 167 -9.34 0.82 10.06
N SER A 168 -9.00 1.21 11.28
CA SER A 168 -7.64 1.25 11.81
C SER A 168 -7.40 0.16 12.84
N TRP A 169 -6.15 -0.25 13.00
CA TRP A 169 -5.71 -1.11 14.09
C TRP A 169 -5.35 -0.25 15.32
N SER A 170 -5.75 -0.70 16.51
CA SER A 170 -5.37 -0.08 17.77
C SER A 170 -5.18 -1.15 18.85
N PRO A 171 -4.56 -0.83 20.00
CA PRO A 171 -4.42 -1.78 21.10
C PRO A 171 -5.74 -2.36 21.61
N ASP A 172 -6.85 -1.61 21.48
CA ASP A 172 -8.19 -2.06 21.87
C ASP A 172 -8.88 -2.88 20.76
N GLY A 173 -8.19 -3.17 19.66
CA GLY A 173 -8.71 -3.84 18.48
C GLY A 173 -9.04 -2.88 17.31
N PRO A 174 -9.73 -3.39 16.28
CA PRO A 174 -10.09 -2.61 15.10
C PRO A 174 -11.06 -1.47 15.42
N LYS A 175 -10.77 -0.26 14.95
CA LYS A 175 -11.61 0.93 15.12
C LYS A 175 -12.05 1.47 13.76
N VAL A 176 -13.35 1.55 13.55
CA VAL A 176 -13.94 2.17 12.36
C VAL A 176 -13.69 3.67 12.41
N TYR A 177 -13.25 4.26 11.31
CA TYR A 177 -13.07 5.69 11.23
C TYR A 177 -14.40 6.44 11.31
N THR A 178 -14.41 7.54 12.05
CA THR A 178 -15.50 8.50 11.96
C THR A 178 -15.42 9.27 10.64
N ASP A 179 -16.50 9.95 10.25
CA ASP A 179 -16.48 10.85 9.09
C ASP A 179 -15.38 11.91 9.22
N PHE A 180 -15.15 12.41 10.44
CA PHE A 180 -14.06 13.34 10.71
C PHE A 180 -12.70 12.72 10.42
N ASP A 181 -12.41 11.53 10.96
CA ASP A 181 -11.11 10.86 10.72
C ASP A 181 -10.90 10.59 9.23
N HIS A 182 -11.95 10.17 8.53
CA HIS A 182 -11.93 9.94 7.10
C HIS A 182 -11.59 11.22 6.32
N PHE A 183 -12.32 12.31 6.53
CA PHE A 183 -12.09 13.57 5.81
C PHE A 183 -10.81 14.29 6.25
N ALA A 184 -10.38 14.13 7.50
CA ALA A 184 -9.09 14.61 7.98
C ALA A 184 -7.95 13.90 7.22
N GLY A 185 -8.00 12.58 7.14
CA GLY A 185 -7.02 11.78 6.39
C GLY A 185 -6.97 12.16 4.90
N LEU A 186 -8.12 12.30 4.24
CA LEU A 186 -8.18 12.75 2.85
C LEU A 186 -7.65 14.18 2.66
N THR A 187 -7.91 15.08 3.61
CA THR A 187 -7.41 16.46 3.55
C THR A 187 -5.88 16.48 3.70
N ILE A 188 -5.32 15.69 4.62
CA ILE A 188 -3.86 15.54 4.78
C ILE A 188 -3.20 15.01 3.50
N LEU A 189 -3.80 13.99 2.89
CA LEU A 189 -3.32 13.43 1.62
C LEU A 189 -3.42 14.44 0.47
N GLU A 190 -4.54 15.14 0.36
CA GLU A 190 -4.77 16.18 -0.64
C GLU A 190 -3.71 17.29 -0.55
N MET A 191 -3.49 17.79 0.66
CA MET A 191 -2.50 18.82 0.95
C MET A 191 -1.08 18.37 0.59
N SER A 192 -0.70 17.17 1.01
CA SER A 192 0.62 16.61 0.77
C SER A 192 0.87 16.38 -0.73
N ALA A 193 -0.11 15.80 -1.43
CA ALA A 193 -0.03 15.57 -2.88
C ALA A 193 0.03 16.89 -3.67
N ALA A 194 -0.80 17.88 -3.30
CA ALA A 194 -0.77 19.22 -3.89
C ALA A 194 0.56 19.93 -3.65
N GLY A 195 1.06 19.90 -2.40
CA GLY A 195 2.32 20.55 -2.03
C GLY A 195 3.52 19.94 -2.75
N LYS A 196 3.62 18.61 -2.78
CA LYS A 196 4.62 17.87 -3.57
C LYS A 196 4.58 18.28 -5.05
N ARG A 197 3.39 18.36 -5.66
CA ARG A 197 3.21 18.79 -7.05
C ARG A 197 3.68 20.23 -7.27
N HIS A 198 3.35 21.12 -6.34
CA HIS A 198 3.72 22.54 -6.38
C HIS A 198 5.24 22.73 -6.26
N ILE A 199 5.89 22.13 -5.26
CA ILE A 199 7.35 22.19 -5.07
C ILE A 199 8.07 21.69 -6.34
N ARG A 200 7.65 20.55 -6.89
CA ARG A 200 8.22 20.02 -8.15
C ARG A 200 8.01 20.96 -9.34
N HIS A 201 6.95 21.76 -9.35
CA HIS A 201 6.74 22.76 -10.39
C HIS A 201 7.71 23.93 -10.23
N VAL A 202 7.80 24.50 -9.03
CA VAL A 202 8.71 25.60 -8.70
C VAL A 202 10.17 25.24 -8.99
N LEU A 203 10.64 24.08 -8.54
CA LEU A 203 12.01 23.61 -8.81
C LEU A 203 12.30 23.48 -10.32
N ARG A 204 11.32 23.06 -11.12
CA ARG A 204 11.47 22.96 -12.58
C ARG A 204 11.45 24.33 -13.26
N GLN A 205 10.67 25.28 -12.76
CA GLN A 205 10.74 26.67 -13.24
C GLN A 205 12.11 27.30 -12.93
N GLY A 206 12.75 26.88 -11.83
CA GLY A 206 14.14 27.20 -11.51
C GLY A 206 15.19 26.45 -12.34
N GLY A 207 14.80 25.67 -13.35
CA GLY A 207 15.72 24.99 -14.28
C GLY A 207 16.12 23.56 -13.91
N GLN A 208 15.62 23.01 -12.79
CA GLN A 208 15.91 21.61 -12.45
C GLN A 208 15.25 20.63 -13.44
N THR A 209 15.94 19.53 -13.71
CA THR A 209 15.35 18.41 -14.47
C THR A 209 14.25 17.73 -13.67
N ARG A 210 13.40 16.93 -14.34
CA ARG A 210 12.34 16.15 -13.70
C ARG A 210 12.88 15.22 -12.59
N LEU A 211 14.04 14.59 -12.80
CA LEU A 211 14.63 13.68 -11.82
C LEU A 211 15.17 14.43 -10.61
N GLN A 212 15.89 15.54 -10.82
CA GLN A 212 16.38 16.40 -9.73
C GLN A 212 15.23 16.93 -8.88
N ALA A 213 14.20 17.51 -9.52
CA ALA A 213 13.03 18.00 -8.81
C ALA A 213 12.32 16.89 -8.01
N SER A 214 12.27 15.66 -8.54
CA SER A 214 11.72 14.51 -7.81
C SER A 214 12.55 14.14 -6.59
N ARG A 215 13.88 14.06 -6.72
CA ARG A 215 14.79 13.75 -5.59
C ARG A 215 14.77 14.84 -4.53
N ASN A 216 14.84 16.10 -4.94
CA ASN A 216 14.89 17.25 -4.03
C ASN A 216 13.55 17.46 -3.30
N SER A 217 12.43 17.03 -3.89
CA SER A 217 11.12 17.04 -3.23
C SER A 217 10.81 15.77 -2.44
N ALA A 218 11.71 14.78 -2.38
CA ALA A 218 11.46 13.48 -1.74
C ALA A 218 11.11 13.61 -0.24
N TYR A 219 11.65 14.63 0.43
CA TYR A 219 11.34 14.93 1.84
C TYR A 219 9.88 15.37 2.09
N PHE A 220 9.14 15.68 1.02
CA PHE A 220 7.74 16.08 1.05
C PHE A 220 6.81 15.03 0.45
N GLU A 221 7.33 13.80 0.26
CA GLU A 221 6.48 12.69 -0.15
C GLU A 221 5.53 12.28 0.97
N THR A 222 4.30 11.99 0.57
CA THR A 222 3.35 11.28 1.42
C THR A 222 3.98 9.97 1.85
N GLN A 223 3.92 9.63 3.14
CA GLN A 223 4.31 8.30 3.60
C GLN A 223 3.53 7.20 2.85
N LEU A 224 2.27 7.50 2.50
CA LEU A 224 1.42 6.66 1.67
C LEU A 224 1.81 6.74 0.19
N ARG A 225 1.90 5.57 -0.46
CA ARG A 225 2.15 5.47 -1.90
C ARG A 225 0.87 5.75 -2.69
N GLY A 226 0.96 6.64 -3.67
CA GLY A 226 -0.07 6.84 -4.68
C GLY A 226 0.12 5.90 -5.88
N PHE A 227 -0.98 5.41 -6.44
CA PHE A 227 -1.00 4.50 -7.59
C PHE A 227 -1.58 5.18 -8.81
N HIS A 228 -1.00 4.91 -9.99
CA HIS A 228 -1.58 5.40 -11.23
C HIS A 228 -2.87 4.64 -11.55
N ARG A 229 -3.86 5.31 -12.15
CA ARG A 229 -5.15 4.70 -12.49
C ARG A 229 -5.03 3.39 -13.26
N SER A 230 -4.09 3.31 -14.21
CA SER A 230 -3.86 2.09 -15.02
C SER A 230 -3.41 0.87 -14.22
N ARG A 231 -2.92 1.05 -12.98
CA ARG A 231 -2.57 -0.04 -12.08
C ARG A 231 -3.78 -0.58 -11.35
N LEU A 232 -4.78 0.27 -11.14
CA LEU A 232 -5.97 -0.06 -10.34
C LEU A 232 -7.19 -0.40 -11.20
N ALA A 233 -7.25 0.05 -12.46
CA ALA A 233 -8.44 -0.07 -13.31
C ALA A 233 -9.00 -1.50 -13.40
N ASP A 234 -8.12 -2.51 -13.48
CA ASP A 234 -8.51 -3.93 -13.58
C ASP A 234 -8.28 -4.71 -12.27
N SER A 235 -7.95 -4.00 -11.18
CA SER A 235 -7.64 -4.62 -9.88
C SER A 235 -8.89 -5.04 -9.10
N GLY A 236 -10.04 -4.42 -9.39
CA GLY A 236 -11.28 -4.61 -8.63
C GLY A 236 -11.42 -3.75 -7.38
N PHE A 237 -10.46 -2.85 -7.10
CA PHE A 237 -10.61 -1.85 -6.04
C PHE A 237 -11.61 -0.76 -6.42
N ASP A 238 -12.36 -0.27 -5.44
CA ASP A 238 -13.18 0.93 -5.60
C ASP A 238 -12.29 2.16 -5.72
N MET A 239 -12.61 3.02 -6.68
CA MET A 239 -11.85 4.23 -7.00
C MET A 239 -12.79 5.43 -7.05
N ILE A 240 -12.57 6.40 -6.15
CA ILE A 240 -13.40 7.59 -6.00
C ILE A 240 -12.66 8.82 -6.58
N PRO A 241 -13.18 9.43 -7.66
CA PRO A 241 -12.59 10.63 -8.25
C PRO A 241 -12.57 11.82 -7.30
N MET A 242 -11.64 12.76 -7.54
CA MET A 242 -11.40 13.85 -6.59
C MET A 242 -12.61 14.76 -6.41
N ALA A 243 -13.31 15.03 -7.51
CA ALA A 243 -14.52 15.85 -7.50
C ALA A 243 -15.62 15.22 -6.63
N GLU A 244 -15.75 13.89 -6.65
CA GLU A 244 -16.81 13.18 -5.93
C GLU A 244 -16.56 13.22 -4.42
N TRP A 245 -15.37 12.85 -3.96
CA TRP A 245 -15.11 12.84 -2.51
C TRP A 245 -15.05 14.25 -1.93
N ARG A 246 -14.63 15.26 -2.70
CA ARG A 246 -14.73 16.66 -2.28
C ARG A 246 -16.17 17.12 -2.11
N ALA A 247 -17.07 16.71 -3.01
CA ALA A 247 -18.50 17.00 -2.87
C ALA A 247 -19.09 16.35 -1.60
N LYS A 248 -18.70 15.09 -1.31
CA LYS A 248 -19.07 14.40 -0.07
C LYS A 248 -18.54 15.14 1.18
N ARG A 249 -17.29 15.62 1.15
CA ARG A 249 -16.73 16.43 2.24
C ARG A 249 -17.50 17.72 2.45
N MET A 250 -17.88 18.42 1.38
CA MET A 250 -18.68 19.65 1.47
C MET A 250 -20.06 19.39 2.08
N ALA A 251 -20.74 18.31 1.68
CA ALA A 251 -22.02 17.94 2.28
C ALA A 251 -21.88 17.59 3.78
N TRP A 252 -20.82 16.89 4.16
CA TRP A 252 -20.52 16.61 5.57
C TRP A 252 -20.24 17.88 6.37
N ALA A 253 -19.53 18.84 5.78
CA ALA A 253 -19.20 20.12 6.42
C ALA A 253 -20.43 20.94 6.84
N GLU A 254 -21.56 20.80 6.13
CA GLU A 254 -22.83 21.44 6.50
C GLU A 254 -23.41 20.87 7.81
N GLY A 255 -23.12 19.60 8.12
CA GLY A 255 -23.57 18.91 9.33
C GLY A 255 -22.66 19.07 10.53
N ASP A 256 -21.36 19.32 10.33
CA ASP A 256 -20.36 19.51 11.39
C ASP A 256 -19.41 20.69 11.07
N PRO A 257 -19.92 21.94 11.13
CA PRO A 257 -19.16 23.11 10.69
C PRO A 257 -17.93 23.40 11.55
N GLU A 258 -17.96 23.08 12.85
CA GLU A 258 -16.82 23.27 13.74
C GLU A 258 -15.62 22.43 13.30
N LYS A 259 -15.82 21.13 13.10
CA LYS A 259 -14.74 20.25 12.64
C LYS A 259 -14.32 20.54 11.20
N SER A 260 -15.25 20.93 10.34
CA SER A 260 -14.91 21.33 8.97
C SER A 260 -14.05 22.60 8.93
N ASN A 261 -14.38 23.60 9.76
CA ASN A 261 -13.59 24.82 9.88
C ASN A 261 -12.17 24.51 10.35
N PHE A 262 -12.02 23.63 11.35
CA PHE A 262 -10.71 23.14 11.79
C PHE A 262 -9.89 22.54 10.63
N LEU A 263 -10.47 21.66 9.81
CA LEU A 263 -9.77 21.09 8.66
C LEU A 263 -9.40 22.15 7.61
N THR A 264 -10.23 23.17 7.45
CA THR A 264 -9.99 24.27 6.49
C THR A 264 -8.85 25.16 6.96
N GLU A 265 -8.82 25.53 8.23
CA GLU A 265 -7.74 26.31 8.85
C GLU A 265 -6.41 25.57 8.78
N MET A 266 -6.39 24.30 9.19
CA MET A 266 -5.23 23.42 9.05
C MET A 266 -4.72 23.39 7.59
N ALA A 267 -5.63 23.34 6.61
CA ALA A 267 -5.26 23.31 5.21
C ALA A 267 -4.73 24.63 4.64
N ALA A 268 -5.16 25.76 5.19
CA ALA A 268 -4.59 27.06 4.88
C ALA A 268 -3.16 27.18 5.44
N GLU A 269 -2.97 26.85 6.72
CA GLU A 269 -1.65 26.91 7.38
C GLU A 269 -0.61 26.01 6.70
N TYR A 270 -1.01 24.80 6.32
CA TYR A 270 -0.13 23.87 5.60
C TYR A 270 0.27 24.44 4.23
N ARG A 271 -0.67 25.04 3.49
CA ARG A 271 -0.39 25.64 2.18
C ARG A 271 0.60 26.79 2.28
N ASP A 272 0.41 27.68 3.26
CA ASP A 272 1.34 28.79 3.51
C ASP A 272 2.74 28.29 3.87
N SER A 273 2.82 27.19 4.62
CA SER A 273 4.10 26.55 4.97
C SER A 273 4.80 25.96 3.75
N ILE A 274 4.04 25.31 2.85
CA ILE A 274 4.57 24.80 1.57
C ILE A 274 5.05 25.92 0.66
N GLU A 275 4.33 27.04 0.57
CA GLU A 275 4.74 28.17 -0.27
C GLU A 275 6.08 28.74 0.19
N LYS A 276 6.22 29.07 1.49
CA LYS A 276 7.47 29.57 2.09
C LYS A 276 8.64 28.62 1.85
N LEU A 277 8.38 27.33 1.97
CA LEU A 277 9.37 26.30 1.71
C LEU A 277 9.75 26.22 0.22
N ALA A 278 8.77 26.28 -0.69
CA ALA A 278 9.03 26.26 -2.13
C ALA A 278 9.90 27.46 -2.54
N GLU A 279 9.61 28.65 -2.00
CA GLU A 279 10.43 29.86 -2.15
C GLU A 279 11.86 29.63 -1.64
N ALA A 280 12.00 29.10 -0.42
CA ALA A 280 13.31 28.81 0.17
C ALA A 280 14.11 27.81 -0.68
N MET A 281 13.48 26.74 -1.17
CA MET A 281 14.13 25.74 -2.02
C MET A 281 14.52 26.29 -3.39
N ALA A 282 13.73 27.22 -3.96
CA ALA A 282 14.07 27.90 -5.21
C ALA A 282 15.25 28.86 -5.06
N ALA A 283 15.44 29.44 -3.86
CA ALA A 283 16.52 30.36 -3.56
C ALA A 283 17.88 29.67 -3.31
N VAL A 284 17.90 28.35 -3.04
CA VAL A 284 19.15 27.59 -2.94
C VAL A 284 19.71 27.41 -4.35
N GLU A 285 20.52 28.37 -4.81
CA GLU A 285 21.39 28.17 -5.96
C GLU A 285 22.32 26.99 -5.65
N GLU A 286 22.22 25.89 -6.40
CA GLU A 286 23.32 24.92 -6.42
C GLU A 286 24.57 25.69 -6.84
N PRO A 287 25.70 25.62 -6.09
CA PRO A 287 26.94 26.18 -6.56
C PRO A 287 27.18 25.54 -7.92
N ARG A 288 27.12 26.35 -8.99
CA ARG A 288 27.47 25.89 -10.34
C ARG A 288 28.79 25.19 -10.18
N ALA A 289 28.82 23.87 -10.39
CA ALA A 289 30.04 23.10 -10.37
C ALA A 289 30.99 23.84 -11.32
N GLY A 290 31.98 24.53 -10.73
CA GLY A 290 32.91 25.37 -11.46
C GLY A 290 33.61 24.52 -12.51
N GLY A 291 33.73 25.09 -13.70
CA GLY A 291 34.44 24.48 -14.83
C GLY A 291 35.94 24.46 -14.65
#